data_AF-A0A031IXZ3-F1
#
_entry.id   AF-A0A031IXZ3-F1
#
_cell.length_a   1.000
_cell.length_b   1.000
_cell.length_c   1.000
_cell.angle_alpha   90.00
_cell.angle_beta   90.00
_cell.angle_gamma   90.00
#
_symmetry.space_group_name_H-M   'P 1'
#
loop_
_entity.id
_entity.type
_entity.pdbx_description
1 polymer ?
#
loop_
_entity_poly.entity_id
_entity_poly.type
_entity_poly.pdbx_seq_one_letter_code
_entity_poly.pdbx_strand_id
1 'polypeptide(L)'
;MPLSSAVVYIWFPVFAKQETNVGHAALYIGDPHIGKNIERNYYAYANREARHADRGAIEHINTNYVSWWPESDAQWLGKQPQGRNLFLESDISAEGSPPHLVYTVSGLDVANMRAEWFKIRNKTNAHYDLFRKNCSTIVLRILTAGGALKNLPTAKHLWFSNNLYVTPKNIAQICNELRNLNMAVKARSSNCPQREFMFGLR
;
A
#
# COMPACT_ATOMS: atom_id res chain seq x y z
N MET A 1 15.80 -2.06 -18.62
CA MET A 1 15.55 -2.03 -17.16
C MET A 1 14.71 -3.26 -16.82
N PRO A 2 14.96 -3.97 -15.71
CA PRO A 2 14.11 -5.07 -15.30
C PRO A 2 12.67 -4.59 -15.09
N LEU A 3 11.70 -5.40 -15.50
CA LEU A 3 10.27 -5.10 -15.31
C LEU A 3 9.96 -4.96 -13.80
N SER A 4 9.14 -3.99 -13.44
CA SER A 4 8.73 -3.81 -12.05
C SER A 4 7.87 -4.99 -11.61
N SER A 5 8.28 -5.66 -10.52
CA SER A 5 7.45 -6.64 -9.85
C SER A 5 6.35 -5.96 -9.04
N ALA A 6 6.63 -4.79 -8.48
CA ALA A 6 5.64 -3.98 -7.79
C ALA A 6 6.05 -2.52 -7.60
N VAL A 7 5.08 -1.65 -7.33
CA VAL A 7 5.32 -0.26 -6.91
C VAL A 7 4.63 0.01 -5.58
N VAL A 8 5.42 0.35 -4.57
CA VAL A 8 4.96 0.62 -3.20
C VAL A 8 4.83 2.13 -3.01
N TYR A 9 3.68 2.57 -2.50
CA TYR A 9 3.37 3.97 -2.19
C TYR A 9 3.25 4.13 -0.68
N ILE A 10 3.94 5.12 -0.11
CA ILE A 10 4.00 5.33 1.33
C ILE A 10 3.61 6.77 1.67
N TRP A 11 2.62 6.89 2.54
CA TRP A 11 2.27 8.09 3.29
C TRP A 11 2.68 7.90 4.75
N PHE A 12 3.35 8.90 5.29
CA PHE A 12 3.77 8.93 6.69
C PHE A 12 2.72 9.71 7.48
N PRO A 13 2.53 9.39 8.77
CA PRO A 13 1.65 10.18 9.61
C PRO A 13 2.12 11.64 9.63
N VAL A 14 1.20 12.57 9.34
CA VAL A 14 1.42 14.01 9.46
C VAL A 14 0.54 14.53 10.57
N PHE A 15 1.11 14.64 11.77
CA PHE A 15 0.38 15.06 12.99
C PHE A 15 -0.01 16.55 13.01
N ALA A 16 0.20 17.29 11.92
CA ALA A 16 0.04 18.74 11.91
C ALA A 16 -1.43 19.23 11.94
N LYS A 17 -2.43 18.37 11.65
CA LYS A 17 -3.85 18.79 11.60
C LYS A 17 -4.90 17.75 12.03
N GLN A 18 -4.56 16.46 12.14
CA GLN A 18 -5.51 15.41 12.54
C GLN A 18 -4.80 14.42 13.47
N GLU A 19 -5.30 14.29 14.69
CA GLU A 19 -4.73 13.44 15.75
C GLU A 19 -4.80 11.93 15.43
N THR A 20 -5.51 11.54 14.36
CA THR A 20 -5.78 10.14 13.98
C THR A 20 -5.04 9.67 12.71
N ASN A 21 -4.20 10.50 12.07
CA ASN A 21 -3.46 10.09 10.88
C ASN A 21 -2.30 9.14 11.27
N VAL A 22 -2.48 7.84 11.00
CA VAL A 22 -1.49 6.78 11.25
C VAL A 22 -0.56 6.50 10.05
N GLY A 23 -0.72 7.26 8.97
CA GLY A 23 -0.10 7.05 7.67
C GLY A 23 -0.72 5.87 6.92
N HIS A 24 -0.33 5.73 5.65
CA HIS A 24 -0.88 4.73 4.75
C HIS A 24 0.18 4.08 3.87
N ALA A 25 -0.10 2.86 3.44
CA ALA A 25 0.75 2.11 2.53
C ALA A 25 -0.12 1.41 1.49
N ALA A 26 0.17 1.66 0.22
CA ALA A 26 -0.49 0.99 -0.90
C ALA A 26 0.55 0.32 -1.80
N LEU A 27 0.09 -0.59 -2.64
CA LEU A 27 0.94 -1.36 -3.54
C LEU A 27 0.24 -1.55 -4.88
N TYR A 28 0.97 -1.40 -5.98
CA TYR A 28 0.56 -1.90 -7.28
C TYR A 28 1.40 -3.12 -7.65
N ILE A 29 0.77 -4.24 -7.97
CA ILE A 29 1.45 -5.50 -8.33
C ILE A 29 1.71 -5.54 -9.85
N GLY A 30 2.98 -5.62 -10.24
CA GLY A 30 3.43 -5.58 -11.63
C GLY A 30 3.67 -4.16 -12.14
N ASP A 31 3.32 -3.92 -13.41
CA ASP A 31 3.53 -2.62 -14.08
C ASP A 31 2.39 -1.62 -13.78
N PRO A 32 2.67 -0.51 -13.07
CA PRO A 32 1.66 0.50 -12.70
C PRO A 32 1.03 1.21 -13.90
N HIS A 33 1.66 1.20 -15.09
CA HIS A 33 1.10 1.82 -16.28
C HIS A 33 -0.21 1.16 -16.71
N ILE A 34 -0.35 -0.15 -16.48
CA ILE A 34 -1.60 -0.89 -16.73
C ILE A 34 -2.71 -0.33 -15.86
N GLY A 35 -2.45 -0.16 -14.56
CA GLY A 35 -3.41 0.39 -13.59
C GLY A 35 -3.81 1.81 -13.93
N LYS A 36 -2.83 2.65 -14.28
CA LYS A 36 -3.06 4.05 -14.68
C LYS A 36 -3.91 4.17 -15.94
N ASN A 37 -3.78 3.24 -16.89
CA ASN A 37 -4.63 3.23 -18.08
C ASN A 37 -6.08 2.85 -17.74
N ILE A 38 -6.28 1.86 -16.86
CA ILE A 38 -7.62 1.50 -16.37
C ILE A 38 -8.24 2.68 -15.60
N GLU A 39 -7.46 3.32 -14.74
CA GLU A 39 -7.85 4.49 -13.98
C GLU A 39 -8.26 5.66 -14.88
N ARG A 40 -7.46 5.98 -15.90
CA ARG A 40 -7.79 7.03 -16.88
C ARG A 40 -9.13 6.76 -17.57
N ASN A 41 -9.37 5.51 -17.98
CA ASN A 41 -10.64 5.13 -18.60
C ASN A 41 -11.81 5.26 -17.61
N TYR A 42 -11.60 4.92 -16.34
CA TYR A 42 -12.62 5.09 -15.30
C TYR A 42 -12.98 6.55 -15.01
N TYR A 43 -12.02 7.46 -15.05
CA TYR A 43 -12.29 8.89 -14.86
C TYR A 43 -12.83 9.60 -16.11
N ALA A 44 -12.80 8.95 -17.27
CA ALA A 44 -13.37 9.49 -18.51
C ALA A 44 -14.91 9.45 -18.57
N TYR A 45 -15.57 8.79 -17.61
CA TYR A 45 -17.03 8.75 -17.53
C TYR A 45 -17.63 10.13 -17.24
N ALA A 46 -18.68 10.48 -17.99
CA ALA A 46 -19.29 11.81 -17.96
C ALA A 46 -19.96 12.19 -16.62
N ASN A 47 -20.42 11.21 -15.84
CA ASN A 47 -21.05 11.47 -14.54
C ASN A 47 -20.66 10.45 -13.47
N ARG A 48 -20.95 10.78 -12.20
CA ARG A 48 -20.60 9.96 -11.03
C ARG A 48 -21.45 8.69 -10.91
N GLU A 49 -22.68 8.72 -11.40
CA GLU A 49 -23.63 7.60 -11.33
C GLU A 49 -23.20 6.45 -12.24
N ALA A 50 -22.82 6.75 -13.49
CA ALA A 50 -22.28 5.76 -14.41
C ALA A 50 -20.99 5.12 -13.89
N ARG A 51 -20.13 5.89 -13.22
CA ARG A 51 -18.93 5.35 -12.54
C ARG A 51 -19.27 4.38 -11.42
N HIS A 52 -20.27 4.70 -10.60
CA HIS A 52 -20.70 3.82 -9.51
C HIS A 52 -21.36 2.54 -10.01
N ALA A 53 -22.12 2.61 -11.09
CA ALA A 53 -22.72 1.44 -11.74
C ALA A 53 -21.64 0.44 -12.20
N ASP A 54 -20.52 0.92 -12.73
CA ASP A 54 -19.43 0.07 -13.23
C ASP A 54 -18.38 -0.29 -12.18
N ARG A 55 -18.50 0.21 -10.94
CA ARG A 55 -17.52 -0.04 -9.87
C ARG A 55 -17.26 -1.53 -9.65
N GLY A 56 -18.31 -2.35 -9.70
CA GLY A 56 -18.19 -3.81 -9.57
C GLY A 56 -17.37 -4.43 -10.70
N ALA A 57 -17.64 -4.07 -11.95
CA ALA A 57 -16.87 -4.54 -13.11
C ALA A 57 -15.39 -4.12 -13.01
N ILE A 58 -15.14 -2.89 -12.58
CA ILE A 58 -13.77 -2.35 -12.43
C ILE A 58 -13.00 -3.03 -11.32
N GLU A 59 -13.68 -3.39 -10.23
CA GLU A 59 -13.09 -4.17 -9.16
C GLU A 59 -12.63 -5.57 -9.64
N HIS A 60 -13.25 -6.11 -10.69
CA HIS A 60 -12.79 -7.32 -11.39
C HIS A 60 -11.68 -7.06 -12.41
N ILE A 61 -11.56 -5.84 -12.94
CA ILE A 61 -10.55 -5.48 -13.95
C ILE A 61 -9.23 -5.04 -13.28
N ASN A 62 -9.29 -4.10 -12.34
CA ASN A 62 -8.11 -3.63 -11.61
C ASN A 62 -7.86 -4.47 -10.36
N THR A 63 -7.38 -5.68 -10.58
CA THR A 63 -7.06 -6.62 -9.50
C THR A 63 -5.65 -6.45 -8.94
N ASN A 64 -4.81 -5.60 -9.54
CA ASN A 64 -3.40 -5.46 -9.16
C ASN A 64 -3.14 -4.30 -8.19
N TYR A 65 -4.10 -3.40 -8.02
CA TYR A 65 -3.98 -2.36 -7.01
C TYR A 65 -4.40 -2.90 -5.63
N VAL A 66 -3.57 -2.63 -4.65
CA VAL A 66 -3.71 -3.06 -3.26
C VAL A 66 -3.81 -1.80 -2.41
N SER A 67 -5.00 -1.61 -1.88
CA SER A 67 -5.28 -0.58 -0.90
C SER A 67 -6.29 -1.15 0.09
N TRP A 68 -6.05 -0.91 1.38
CA TRP A 68 -6.82 -1.51 2.47
C TRP A 68 -7.15 -0.44 3.50
N TRP A 69 -8.42 -0.09 3.56
CA TRP A 69 -8.94 1.00 4.39
C TRP A 69 -10.02 0.47 5.35
N PRO A 70 -10.34 1.19 6.43
CA PRO A 70 -11.64 1.08 7.06
C PRO A 70 -12.72 1.73 6.17
N GLU A 71 -13.97 1.26 6.23
CA GLU A 71 -15.09 1.90 5.49
C GLU A 71 -15.46 3.28 6.05
N SER A 72 -15.13 3.54 7.30
CA SER A 72 -15.32 4.81 8.01
C SER A 72 -14.00 5.26 8.64
N ASP A 73 -13.97 6.40 9.34
CA ASP A 73 -12.77 6.87 10.01
C ASP A 73 -12.14 5.77 10.88
N ALA A 74 -10.82 5.64 10.78
CA ALA A 74 -10.08 4.61 11.47
C ALA A 74 -10.24 4.76 12.99
N GLN A 75 -10.83 3.76 13.65
CA GLN A 75 -11.03 3.78 15.09
C GLN A 75 -9.87 3.07 15.78
N TRP A 76 -9.35 3.70 16.84
CA TRP A 76 -8.21 3.21 17.60
C TRP A 76 -8.41 1.79 18.17
N LEU A 77 -9.64 1.40 18.48
CA LEU A 77 -9.99 0.09 19.02
C LEU A 77 -11.14 -0.54 18.24
N GLY A 78 -11.04 -1.85 18.00
CA GLY A 78 -12.11 -2.66 17.42
C GLY A 78 -11.89 -3.07 15.96
N LYS A 79 -12.66 -4.07 15.53
CA LYS A 79 -12.71 -4.50 14.12
C LYS A 79 -13.68 -3.59 13.37
N GLN A 80 -13.24 -3.03 12.26
CA GLN A 80 -14.09 -2.21 11.40
C GLN A 80 -14.39 -2.95 10.09
N PRO A 81 -15.54 -2.66 9.46
CA PRO A 81 -15.76 -3.03 8.06
C PRO A 81 -14.59 -2.53 7.20
N GLN A 82 -14.12 -3.38 6.28
CA GLN A 82 -13.01 -3.01 5.40
C GLN A 82 -13.54 -2.32 4.13
N GLY A 83 -12.93 -1.19 3.79
CA GLY A 83 -13.06 -0.54 2.50
C GLY A 83 -11.82 -0.79 1.64
N ARG A 84 -11.96 -0.54 0.34
CA ARG A 84 -10.84 -0.57 -0.61
C ARG A 84 -10.94 0.56 -1.60
N ASN A 85 -9.81 1.20 -1.84
CA ASN A 85 -9.63 2.04 -3.00
C ASN A 85 -9.16 1.18 -4.16
N LEU A 86 -9.73 1.44 -5.33
CA LEU A 86 -9.42 0.69 -6.54
C LEU A 86 -8.24 1.31 -7.30
N PHE A 87 -7.86 2.55 -6.97
CA PHE A 87 -6.86 3.29 -7.71
C PHE A 87 -5.97 4.18 -6.84
N LEU A 88 -4.81 4.56 -7.39
CA LEU A 88 -3.84 5.43 -6.72
C LEU A 88 -4.41 6.81 -6.47
N GLU A 89 -5.14 7.40 -7.41
CA GLU A 89 -5.71 8.73 -7.23
C GLU A 89 -6.75 8.75 -6.12
N SER A 90 -7.44 7.63 -5.88
CA SER A 90 -8.38 7.51 -4.75
C SER A 90 -7.64 7.58 -3.41
N ASP A 91 -6.47 6.93 -3.29
CA ASP A 91 -5.62 7.04 -2.10
C ASP A 91 -4.99 8.44 -1.97
N ILE A 92 -4.53 9.04 -3.06
CA ILE A 92 -4.00 10.43 -3.06
C ILE A 92 -5.07 11.42 -2.59
N SER A 93 -6.30 11.28 -3.09
CA SER A 93 -7.42 12.14 -2.70
C SER A 93 -7.83 11.91 -1.24
N ALA A 94 -7.80 10.67 -0.75
CA ALA A 94 -8.13 10.35 0.64
C ALA A 94 -7.07 10.89 1.61
N GLU A 95 -5.79 10.80 1.24
CA GLU A 95 -4.65 11.34 2.00
C GLU A 95 -4.46 12.85 1.84
N GLY A 96 -5.16 13.47 0.88
CA GLY A 96 -5.02 14.88 0.54
C GLY A 96 -3.64 15.27 0.01
N SER A 97 -2.80 14.30 -0.36
CA SER A 97 -1.43 14.55 -0.84
C SER A 97 -0.85 13.37 -1.64
N PRO A 98 0.13 13.62 -2.54
CA PRO A 98 0.90 12.56 -3.18
C PRO A 98 1.72 11.76 -2.16
N PRO A 99 2.03 10.48 -2.45
CA PRO A 99 2.82 9.65 -1.55
C PRO A 99 4.18 10.27 -1.27
N HIS A 100 4.59 10.25 0.00
CA HIS A 100 5.87 10.78 0.44
C HIS A 100 7.05 10.00 -0.15
N LEU A 101 6.92 8.67 -0.22
CA LEU A 101 7.91 7.78 -0.84
C LEU A 101 7.23 6.85 -1.85
N VAL A 102 7.92 6.60 -2.95
CA VAL A 102 7.55 5.60 -3.95
C VAL A 102 8.74 4.66 -4.15
N TYR A 103 8.50 3.36 -4.05
CA TYR A 103 9.52 2.35 -4.33
C TYR A 103 9.09 1.50 -5.53
N THR A 104 9.90 1.50 -6.58
CA THR A 104 9.74 0.55 -7.69
C THR A 104 10.59 -0.67 -7.39
N VAL A 105 9.96 -1.80 -7.12
CA VAL A 105 10.60 -3.05 -6.70
C VAL A 105 10.60 -4.05 -7.87
N SER A 106 11.71 -4.75 -8.06
CA SER A 106 11.92 -5.74 -9.11
C SER A 106 12.43 -7.07 -8.54
N GLY A 107 12.27 -8.16 -9.30
CA GLY A 107 12.79 -9.48 -8.92
C GLY A 107 11.95 -10.23 -7.89
N LEU A 108 10.71 -9.80 -7.63
CA LEU A 108 9.73 -10.53 -6.81
C LEU A 108 8.80 -11.38 -7.69
N ASP A 109 8.26 -12.43 -7.09
CA ASP A 109 7.30 -13.34 -7.72
C ASP A 109 5.90 -12.70 -7.80
N VAL A 110 5.62 -12.09 -8.95
CA VAL A 110 4.35 -11.41 -9.24
C VAL A 110 3.14 -12.35 -9.15
N ALA A 111 3.29 -13.63 -9.52
CA ALA A 111 2.18 -14.59 -9.51
C ALA A 111 1.75 -14.88 -8.07
N ASN A 112 2.72 -15.15 -7.18
CA ASN A 112 2.45 -15.36 -5.76
C ASN A 112 1.91 -14.11 -5.07
N MET A 113 2.40 -12.91 -5.43
CA MET A 113 1.84 -11.65 -4.94
C MET A 113 0.36 -11.49 -5.31
N ARG A 114 0.00 -11.77 -6.59
CA ARG A 114 -1.39 -11.73 -7.06
C ARG A 114 -2.26 -12.75 -6.38
N ALA A 115 -1.79 -13.99 -6.22
CA ALA A 115 -2.51 -15.06 -5.54
C ALA A 115 -2.81 -14.70 -4.08
N GLU A 116 -1.82 -14.13 -3.37
CA GLU A 116 -2.01 -13.70 -1.99
C GLU A 116 -2.98 -12.54 -1.88
N TRP A 117 -2.89 -11.56 -2.79
CA TRP A 117 -3.86 -10.47 -2.82
C TRP A 117 -5.28 -10.97 -3.13
N PHE A 118 -5.43 -11.86 -4.11
CA PHE A 118 -6.70 -12.51 -4.45
C PHE A 118 -7.33 -13.20 -3.22
N LYS A 119 -6.51 -13.94 -2.44
CA LYS A 119 -6.94 -14.59 -1.21
C LYS A 119 -7.39 -13.59 -0.14
N ILE A 120 -6.68 -12.48 0.02
CA ILE A 120 -7.01 -11.44 1.00
C ILE A 120 -8.32 -10.74 0.61
N ARG A 121 -8.47 -10.33 -0.65
CA ARG A 121 -9.61 -9.53 -1.13
C ARG A 121 -10.93 -10.32 -1.17
N ASN A 122 -10.87 -11.64 -1.35
CA ASN A 122 -12.05 -12.51 -1.44
C ASN A 122 -12.37 -13.21 -0.12
N LYS A 123 -11.68 -12.85 0.97
CA LYS A 123 -11.96 -13.42 2.28
C LYS A 123 -13.33 -12.93 2.79
N THR A 124 -14.21 -13.87 3.11
CA THR A 124 -15.48 -13.57 3.78
C THR A 124 -15.23 -12.99 5.18
N ASN A 125 -16.00 -11.98 5.57
CA ASN A 125 -15.85 -11.27 6.84
C ASN A 125 -14.42 -10.73 7.05
N ALA A 126 -13.86 -10.13 6.00
CA ALA A 126 -12.63 -9.36 6.13
C ALA A 126 -12.91 -8.09 6.97
N HIS A 127 -11.98 -7.79 7.88
CA HIS A 127 -12.09 -6.64 8.77
C HIS A 127 -10.78 -5.86 8.77
N TYR A 128 -10.91 -4.55 8.91
CA TYR A 128 -9.81 -3.65 9.20
C TYR A 128 -9.53 -3.64 10.71
N ASP A 129 -8.25 -3.65 11.08
CA ASP A 129 -7.77 -3.52 12.46
C ASP A 129 -6.47 -2.70 12.40
N LEU A 130 -6.48 -1.51 13.02
CA LEU A 130 -5.36 -0.57 12.97
C LEU A 130 -4.01 -1.17 13.37
N PHE A 131 -4.01 -2.15 14.28
CA PHE A 131 -2.78 -2.71 14.83
C PHE A 131 -2.34 -3.98 14.11
N ARG A 132 -3.30 -4.82 13.69
CA ARG A 132 -3.00 -6.18 13.20
C ARG A 132 -3.40 -6.43 11.75
N LYS A 133 -4.29 -5.61 11.17
CA LYS A 133 -4.81 -5.75 9.80
C LYS A 133 -5.04 -4.39 9.14
N ASN A 134 -4.00 -3.58 9.17
CA ASN A 134 -3.95 -2.28 8.50
C ASN A 134 -3.36 -2.40 7.08
N CYS A 135 -3.37 -1.31 6.33
CA CYS A 135 -2.78 -1.21 5.00
C CYS A 135 -1.34 -1.73 4.91
N SER A 136 -0.50 -1.40 5.89
CA SER A 136 0.90 -1.83 5.93
C SER A 136 1.05 -3.33 6.14
N THR A 137 0.22 -3.95 7.00
CA THR A 137 0.24 -5.42 7.18
C THR A 137 -0.13 -6.17 5.90
N ILE A 138 -1.09 -5.65 5.12
CA ILE A 138 -1.49 -6.24 3.84
C ILE A 138 -0.37 -6.10 2.81
N VAL A 139 0.23 -4.92 2.68
CA VAL A 139 1.38 -4.69 1.80
C VAL A 139 2.55 -5.62 2.17
N LEU A 140 2.88 -5.74 3.46
CA LEU A 140 3.93 -6.65 3.93
C LEU A 140 3.63 -8.09 3.52
N ARG A 141 2.39 -8.55 3.76
CA ARG A 141 1.99 -9.93 3.46
C ARG A 141 2.13 -10.27 1.98
N ILE A 142 1.75 -9.35 1.10
CA ILE A 142 1.88 -9.51 -0.35
C ILE A 142 3.35 -9.47 -0.77
N LEU A 143 4.15 -8.52 -0.28
CA LEU A 143 5.59 -8.47 -0.55
C LEU A 143 6.31 -9.75 -0.08
N THR A 144 5.95 -10.28 1.09
CA THR A 144 6.48 -11.54 1.63
C THR A 144 6.10 -12.73 0.76
N ALA A 145 4.86 -12.79 0.26
CA ALA A 145 4.43 -13.82 -0.70
C ALA A 145 5.25 -13.75 -2.01
N GLY A 146 5.60 -12.53 -2.46
CA GLY A 146 6.53 -12.31 -3.57
C GLY A 146 7.99 -12.62 -3.28
N GLY A 147 8.34 -13.01 -2.05
CA GLY A 147 9.70 -13.36 -1.64
C GLY A 147 10.56 -12.18 -1.16
N ALA A 148 9.99 -11.00 -0.91
CA ALA A 148 10.75 -9.81 -0.49
C ALA A 148 11.65 -10.07 0.72
N LEU A 149 11.13 -10.70 1.76
CA LEU A 149 11.91 -10.97 2.97
C LEU A 149 12.95 -12.10 2.80
N LYS A 150 12.71 -13.05 1.89
CA LYS A 150 13.65 -14.14 1.59
C LYS A 150 14.93 -13.64 0.92
N ASN A 151 14.85 -12.51 0.23
CA ASN A 151 16.00 -11.84 -0.37
C ASN A 151 16.85 -11.07 0.65
N LEU A 152 16.33 -10.85 1.87
CA LEU A 152 17.06 -10.14 2.92
C LEU A 152 18.00 -11.08 3.69
N PRO A 153 19.09 -10.55 4.28
CA PRO A 153 19.91 -11.31 5.22
C PRO A 153 19.07 -11.89 6.36
N THR A 154 19.41 -13.09 6.83
CA THR A 154 18.64 -13.86 7.83
C THR A 154 18.24 -13.05 9.06
N ALA A 155 19.17 -12.23 9.58
CA ALA A 155 18.90 -11.37 10.75
C ALA A 155 17.78 -10.34 10.46
N LYS A 156 17.78 -9.72 9.28
CA LYS A 156 16.75 -8.75 8.89
C LYS A 156 15.44 -9.43 8.56
N HIS A 157 15.48 -10.59 7.89
CA HIS A 157 14.30 -11.42 7.66
C HIS A 157 13.60 -11.75 8.98
N LEU A 158 14.34 -12.22 9.98
CA LEU A 158 13.78 -12.55 11.29
C LEU A 158 13.25 -11.31 12.02
N TRP A 159 13.98 -10.19 11.96
CA TRP A 159 13.56 -8.93 12.56
C TRP A 159 12.22 -8.44 12.00
N PHE A 160 12.07 -8.40 10.68
CA PHE A 160 10.82 -7.96 10.04
C PHE A 160 9.66 -8.95 10.23
N SER A 161 9.97 -10.24 10.38
CA SER A 161 8.95 -11.29 10.59
C SER A 161 8.36 -11.26 12.00
N ASN A 162 9.11 -10.80 12.99
CA ASN A 162 8.71 -10.78 14.40
C ASN A 162 8.09 -9.43 14.84
N ASN A 163 7.84 -8.51 13.92
CA ASN A 163 7.23 -7.22 14.27
C ASN A 163 5.77 -7.39 14.71
N LEU A 164 5.48 -7.01 15.96
CA LEU A 164 4.14 -7.04 16.55
C LEU A 164 3.16 -6.05 15.87
N TYR A 165 3.69 -4.95 15.33
CA TYR A 165 2.93 -3.91 14.63
C TYR A 165 3.66 -3.52 13.35
N VAL A 166 2.92 -3.37 12.25
CA VAL A 166 3.47 -2.98 10.95
C VAL A 166 2.93 -1.61 10.58
N THR A 167 3.84 -0.67 10.37
CA THR A 167 3.55 0.72 9.99
C THR A 167 4.12 1.03 8.60
N PRO A 168 3.71 2.15 7.96
CA PRO A 168 4.27 2.56 6.68
C PRO A 168 5.81 2.74 6.74
N LYS A 169 6.35 3.10 7.91
CA LYS A 169 7.79 3.17 8.17
C LYS A 169 8.47 1.80 8.10
N ASN A 170 7.84 0.75 8.63
CA ASN A 170 8.38 -0.60 8.53
C ASN A 170 8.44 -1.05 7.05
N ILE A 171 7.42 -0.75 6.25
CA ILE A 171 7.41 -1.05 4.81
C ILE A 171 8.52 -0.28 4.09
N ALA A 172 8.68 1.01 4.38
CA ALA A 172 9.75 1.81 3.80
C ALA A 172 11.15 1.27 4.18
N GLN A 173 11.33 0.76 5.41
CA GLN A 173 12.58 0.10 5.83
C GLN A 173 12.86 -1.15 5.01
N ILE A 174 11.88 -2.05 4.84
CA ILE A 174 12.02 -3.25 3.99
C ILE A 174 12.40 -2.86 2.56
N CYS A 175 11.73 -1.85 2.00
CA CYS A 175 12.03 -1.39 0.64
C CYS A 175 13.41 -0.73 0.52
N ASN A 176 13.90 -0.07 1.57
CA ASN A 176 15.28 0.43 1.60
C ASN A 176 16.29 -0.72 1.61
N GLU A 177 16.01 -1.83 2.29
CA GLU A 177 16.88 -3.01 2.27
C GLU A 177 16.89 -3.67 0.88
N LEU A 178 15.73 -3.82 0.24
CA LEU A 178 15.65 -4.27 -1.15
C LEU A 178 16.41 -3.34 -2.10
N ARG A 179 16.31 -2.02 -1.89
CA ARG A 179 17.09 -1.02 -2.65
C ARG A 179 18.59 -1.23 -2.46
N ASN A 180 19.05 -1.50 -1.24
CA ASN A 180 20.47 -1.76 -0.97
C ASN A 180 20.97 -3.04 -1.65
N LEU A 181 20.07 -3.98 -1.97
CA LEU A 181 20.32 -5.17 -2.78
C LEU A 181 20.12 -4.95 -4.29
N ASN A 182 19.98 -3.70 -4.75
CA ASN A 182 19.66 -3.33 -6.14
C ASN A 182 18.33 -3.89 -6.67
N MET A 183 17.42 -4.28 -5.78
CA MET A 183 16.09 -4.81 -6.13
C MET A 183 14.99 -3.74 -6.08
N ALA A 184 15.32 -2.51 -5.69
CA ALA A 184 14.35 -1.43 -5.69
C ALA A 184 14.99 -0.08 -6.01
N VAL A 185 14.20 0.83 -6.59
CA VAL A 185 14.53 2.24 -6.79
C VAL A 185 13.58 3.08 -5.94
N LYS A 186 14.10 4.11 -5.28
CA LYS A 186 13.35 4.98 -4.38
C LYS A 186 13.21 6.37 -4.98
N ALA A 187 11.98 6.87 -5.07
CA ALA A 187 11.67 8.27 -5.29
C ALA A 187 11.11 8.88 -3.99
N ARG A 188 11.48 10.13 -3.71
CA ARG A 188 11.02 10.89 -2.53
C ARG A 188 10.36 12.17 -3.02
N SER A 189 9.14 12.41 -2.55
CA SER A 189 8.41 13.64 -2.84
C SER A 189 8.91 14.80 -1.97
N SER A 190 8.76 16.03 -2.46
CA SER A 190 9.14 17.26 -1.76
C SER A 190 8.33 17.49 -0.48
N ASN A 191 7.10 17.00 -0.41
CA ASN A 191 6.22 17.07 0.74
C ASN A 191 6.49 15.99 1.81
N CYS A 192 7.50 15.13 1.63
CA CYS A 192 7.83 14.10 2.61
C CYS A 192 8.27 14.73 3.95
N PRO A 193 7.63 14.39 5.09
CA PRO A 193 7.96 14.98 6.38
C PRO A 193 9.43 14.75 6.74
N GLN A 194 10.01 15.74 7.42
CA GLN A 194 11.38 15.64 7.95
C GLN A 194 11.42 14.67 9.13
N ARG A 195 12.60 14.09 9.41
CA ARG A 195 12.78 13.07 10.46
C ARG A 195 12.30 13.52 11.84
N GLU A 196 12.41 14.82 12.13
CA GLU A 196 12.08 15.42 13.42
C GLU A 196 10.56 15.43 13.70
N PHE A 197 9.72 15.56 12.66
CA PHE A 197 8.26 15.55 12.81
C PHE A 197 7.65 14.14 12.97
N MET A 198 8.41 13.08 12.72
CA MET A 198 7.93 11.70 12.85
C MET A 198 7.91 11.17 14.29
N PHE A 199 8.52 11.88 15.25
CA PHE A 199 8.69 11.39 16.62
C PHE A 199 7.91 12.17 17.69
N GLY A 200 7.16 13.21 17.34
CA GLY A 200 6.35 13.93 18.33
C GLY A 200 7.14 14.42 19.55
N LEU A 201 8.43 14.71 19.38
CA LEU A 201 9.29 15.25 20.42
C LEU A 201 9.77 16.62 19.95
N ARG A 202 9.11 17.65 20.47
CA ARG A 202 9.80 18.89 20.83
C ARG A 202 10.36 18.71 22.23
#